data_AF-A0A165HGI7-F1
#
_entry.id   AF-A0A165HGI7-F1
#
_cell.length_a   1.000
_cell.length_b   1.000
_cell.length_c   1.000
_cell.angle_alpha   90.00
_cell.angle_beta   90.00
_cell.angle_gamma   90.00
#
_symmetry.space_group_name_H-M   'P 1'
#
loop_
_entity.id
_entity.type
_entity.pdbx_description
1 polymer ?
#
loop_
_entity_poly.entity_id
_entity_poly.type
_entity_poly.pdbx_seq_one_letter_code
_entity_poly.pdbx_strand_id
1 'polypeptide(L)'
;ISLVCLNLPPEIRYAPENILLVGVIPGPKESQVQPYLVPLVDELLELLDAPLFKSSMQDGGRRVQAFLVPVVCDMPAARKVAGFVAPKATLACPYCKCSYAQLSDRDMIDGHFERRSPAEWRAQAEAYRIASPSERLRLKKENGVKWSELLRLPYWDPTRFTVVDAMHNLLLGLIQHHVRKV
;
A
#
# COMPACT_ATOMS: atom_id res chain seq x y z
N ILE A 1 -11.69 -2.27 -4.72
CA ILE A 1 -10.37 -2.95 -4.78
C ILE A 1 -10.42 -3.83 -6.00
N SER A 2 -9.53 -3.58 -6.94
CA SER A 2 -9.43 -4.35 -8.18
C SER A 2 -7.99 -4.80 -8.37
N LEU A 3 -7.81 -5.94 -9.01
CA LEU A 3 -6.51 -6.50 -9.36
C LEU A 3 -6.32 -6.52 -10.87
N VAL A 4 -5.07 -6.41 -11.27
CA VAL A 4 -4.64 -6.48 -12.67
C VAL A 4 -3.54 -7.52 -12.76
N CYS A 5 -3.67 -8.46 -13.71
CA CYS A 5 -2.64 -9.44 -13.98
C CYS A 5 -1.48 -8.79 -14.75
N LEU A 6 -0.34 -8.61 -14.08
CA LEU A 6 0.84 -7.98 -14.69
C LEU A 6 1.54 -8.85 -15.75
N ASN A 7 1.16 -10.13 -15.85
CA ASN A 7 1.66 -11.05 -16.87
C ASN A 7 0.99 -10.83 -18.24
N LEU A 8 -0.15 -10.15 -18.30
CA LEU A 8 -0.81 -9.80 -19.55
C LEU A 8 -0.08 -8.64 -20.25
N PRO A 9 -0.04 -8.56 -21.59
CA PRO A 9 0.55 -7.42 -22.30
C PRO A 9 -0.01 -6.06 -21.83
N PRO A 10 0.81 -4.98 -21.75
CA PRO A 10 0.37 -3.65 -21.30
C PRO A 10 -0.86 -3.10 -22.02
N GLU A 11 -1.02 -3.46 -23.29
CA GLU A 11 -2.08 -2.97 -24.18
C GLU A 11 -3.45 -3.52 -23.78
N ILE A 12 -3.51 -4.67 -23.11
CA ILE A 12 -4.76 -5.36 -22.77
C ILE A 12 -4.99 -5.49 -21.26
N ARG A 13 -3.95 -5.41 -20.42
CA ARG A 13 -4.07 -5.72 -18.98
C ARG A 13 -5.03 -4.80 -18.22
N TYR A 14 -5.26 -3.59 -18.71
CA TYR A 14 -6.21 -2.62 -18.13
C TYR A 14 -7.56 -2.57 -18.86
N ALA A 15 -7.80 -3.45 -19.83
CA ALA A 15 -9.12 -3.59 -20.42
C ALA A 15 -10.12 -4.10 -19.36
N PRO A 16 -11.37 -3.61 -19.32
CA PRO A 16 -12.34 -3.95 -18.27
C PRO A 16 -12.51 -5.47 -18.04
N GLU A 17 -12.42 -6.27 -19.09
CA GLU A 17 -12.51 -7.74 -19.07
C GLU A 17 -11.31 -8.43 -18.37
N ASN A 18 -10.16 -7.74 -18.25
CA ASN A 18 -8.94 -8.24 -17.63
C ASN A 18 -8.71 -7.69 -16.22
N ILE A 19 -9.63 -6.88 -15.71
CA ILE A 19 -9.59 -6.33 -14.35
C ILE A 19 -10.47 -7.19 -13.45
N LEU A 20 -9.86 -7.79 -12.43
CA LEU A 20 -10.58 -8.59 -11.44
C LEU A 20 -11.09 -7.68 -10.31
N LEU A 21 -12.40 -7.55 -10.16
CA LEU A 21 -13.00 -6.87 -9.01
C LEU A 21 -12.97 -7.80 -7.79
N VAL A 22 -12.21 -7.43 -6.76
CA VAL A 22 -12.04 -8.23 -5.53
C VAL A 22 -12.94 -7.77 -4.40
N GLY A 23 -13.26 -6.47 -4.35
CA GLY A 23 -14.12 -5.97 -3.28
C GLY A 23 -14.58 -4.55 -3.50
N VAL A 24 -15.80 -4.26 -3.03
CA VAL A 24 -16.39 -2.92 -3.04
C VAL A 24 -16.50 -2.44 -1.60
N ILE A 25 -15.86 -1.31 -1.30
CA ILE A 25 -15.93 -0.69 0.02
C ILE A 25 -17.08 0.33 -0.01
N PRO A 26 -18.14 0.15 0.78
CA PRO A 26 -19.27 1.07 0.77
C PRO A 26 -18.85 2.46 1.29
N GLY A 27 -19.34 3.51 0.61
CA GLY A 27 -19.39 4.87 1.15
C GLY A 27 -20.65 5.07 2.02
N PRO A 28 -20.87 6.24 2.65
CA PRO A 28 -20.13 7.52 2.52
C PRO A 28 -19.22 7.86 3.71
N LYS A 29 -19.25 7.06 4.79
CA LYS A 29 -18.38 7.27 5.97
C LYS A 29 -17.01 6.66 5.74
N GLU A 30 -16.00 7.20 6.43
CA GLU A 30 -14.63 6.73 6.34
C GLU A 30 -14.52 5.25 6.75
N SER A 31 -14.47 4.39 5.75
CA SER A 31 -14.58 2.94 5.90
C SER A 31 -13.23 2.32 6.30
N GLN A 32 -13.30 1.32 7.18
CA GLN A 32 -12.14 0.53 7.59
C GLN A 32 -11.71 -0.34 6.40
N VAL A 33 -10.61 0.02 5.72
CA VAL A 33 -10.12 -0.73 4.54
C VAL A 33 -9.56 -2.10 4.91
N GLN A 34 -8.97 -2.23 6.10
CA GLN A 34 -8.21 -3.43 6.50
C GLN A 34 -9.07 -4.72 6.51
N PRO A 35 -10.28 -4.76 7.10
CA PRO A 35 -11.14 -5.95 7.03
C PRO A 35 -11.46 -6.43 5.61
N TYR A 36 -11.55 -5.52 4.62
CA TYR A 36 -11.82 -5.89 3.23
C TYR A 36 -10.60 -6.49 2.53
N LEU A 37 -9.40 -6.34 3.08
CA LEU A 37 -8.17 -6.94 2.56
C LEU A 37 -7.95 -8.36 3.08
N VAL A 38 -8.57 -8.75 4.20
CA VAL A 38 -8.42 -10.09 4.80
C VAL A 38 -8.66 -11.22 3.80
N PRO A 39 -9.81 -11.33 3.10
CA PRO A 39 -10.05 -12.45 2.20
C PRO A 39 -9.05 -12.49 1.04
N LEU A 40 -8.69 -11.32 0.50
CA LEU A 40 -7.67 -11.23 -0.54
C LEU A 40 -6.30 -11.73 -0.06
N VAL A 41 -5.90 -11.32 1.15
CA VAL A 41 -4.62 -11.73 1.72
C VAL A 41 -4.61 -13.23 2.06
N ASP A 42 -5.73 -13.77 2.54
CA ASP A 42 -5.88 -15.21 2.81
C ASP A 42 -5.67 -16.03 1.52
N GLU A 43 -6.38 -15.68 0.45
CA GLU A 43 -6.22 -16.35 -0.86
C GLU A 43 -4.80 -16.19 -1.42
N LEU A 44 -4.19 -15.01 -1.29
CA LEU A 44 -2.82 -14.79 -1.74
C LEU A 44 -1.80 -15.62 -0.95
N LEU A 45 -2.02 -15.85 0.35
CA LEU A 45 -1.16 -16.72 1.16
C LEU A 45 -1.24 -18.17 0.67
N GLU A 46 -2.43 -18.68 0.39
CA GLU A 46 -2.61 -20.03 -0.19
C GLU A 46 -1.91 -20.15 -1.55
N LEU A 47 -2.00 -19.10 -2.37
CA LEU A 47 -1.36 -19.05 -3.68
C LEU A 47 0.18 -19.01 -3.59
N LEU A 48 0.79 -18.69 -2.44
CA LEU A 48 2.25 -18.74 -2.31
C LEU A 48 2.82 -20.15 -2.43
N ASP A 49 2.05 -21.17 -2.05
CA ASP A 49 2.48 -22.58 -2.10
C ASP A 49 2.28 -23.22 -3.48
N ALA A 50 1.91 -22.42 -4.48
CA ALA A 50 1.66 -22.85 -5.85
C ALA A 50 0.71 -24.06 -5.95
N PRO A 51 -0.53 -23.95 -5.42
CA PRO A 51 -1.49 -25.05 -5.43
C PRO A 51 -1.88 -25.44 -6.86
N LEU A 52 -2.29 -26.70 -7.03
CA LEU A 52 -2.70 -27.25 -8.32
C LEU A 52 -4.15 -26.87 -8.64
N PHE A 53 -4.34 -26.03 -9.64
CA PHE A 53 -5.66 -25.70 -10.19
C PHE A 53 -5.99 -26.63 -11.34
N LYS A 54 -7.12 -27.34 -11.23
CA LYS A 54 -7.65 -28.14 -12.34
C LYS A 54 -8.60 -27.27 -13.15
N SER A 55 -8.41 -27.24 -14.46
CA SER A 55 -9.36 -26.62 -15.38
C SER A 55 -9.99 -27.71 -16.23
N SER A 56 -11.24 -27.51 -16.66
CA SER A 56 -11.91 -28.43 -17.59
C SER A 56 -11.23 -28.54 -18.96
N MET A 57 -10.28 -27.65 -19.26
CA MET A 57 -9.59 -27.57 -20.56
C MET A 57 -8.19 -28.20 -20.56
N GLN A 58 -7.69 -28.69 -19.42
CA GLN A 58 -6.36 -29.30 -19.33
C GLN A 58 -6.34 -30.53 -18.43
N ASP A 59 -6.08 -31.70 -19.01
CA ASP A 59 -5.79 -32.92 -18.27
C ASP A 59 -4.48 -32.75 -17.49
N GLY A 60 -4.57 -32.80 -16.16
CA GLY A 60 -3.42 -32.67 -15.24
C GLY A 60 -3.37 -31.40 -14.40
N GLY A 61 -4.14 -30.36 -14.76
CA GLY A 61 -4.15 -29.07 -14.04
C GLY A 61 -2.83 -28.28 -14.15
N ARG A 62 -2.81 -27.09 -13.53
CA ARG A 62 -1.66 -26.17 -13.51
C ARG A 62 -1.42 -25.65 -12.10
N ARG A 63 -0.15 -25.68 -11.66
CA ARG A 63 0.26 -25.00 -10.44
C ARG A 63 0.31 -23.51 -10.67
N VAL A 64 -0.33 -22.73 -9.81
CA VAL A 64 -0.42 -21.27 -9.95
C VAL A 64 0.10 -20.62 -8.69
N GLN A 65 1.10 -19.76 -8.86
CA GLN A 65 1.62 -18.90 -7.80
C GLN A 65 1.30 -17.44 -8.13
N ALA A 66 0.88 -16.67 -7.15
CA ALA A 66 0.50 -15.27 -7.33
C ALA A 66 1.18 -14.36 -6.30
N PHE A 67 1.55 -13.15 -6.73
CA PHE A 67 2.16 -12.14 -5.89
C PHE A 67 1.49 -10.79 -6.10
N LEU A 68 1.14 -10.12 -5.01
CA LEU A 68 0.65 -8.75 -5.03
C LEU A 68 1.85 -7.79 -5.02
N VAL A 69 2.03 -7.01 -6.10
CA VAL A 69 3.16 -6.09 -6.21
C VAL A 69 2.69 -4.63 -6.10
N PRO A 70 2.52 -3.80 -7.15
CA PRO A 70 2.22 -2.41 -6.85
C PRO A 70 0.76 -2.27 -6.39
N VAL A 71 0.57 -1.78 -5.17
CA VAL A 71 -0.64 -1.07 -4.79
C VAL A 71 -0.54 0.32 -5.42
N VAL A 72 -1.43 0.57 -6.38
CA VAL A 72 -1.55 1.87 -7.07
C VAL A 72 -2.85 2.51 -6.63
N CYS A 73 -2.75 3.63 -5.93
CA CYS A 73 -3.89 4.42 -5.50
C CYS A 73 -3.44 5.82 -5.08
N ASP A 74 -4.42 6.71 -4.88
CA ASP A 74 -4.15 8.05 -4.36
C ASP A 74 -3.51 7.99 -2.95
N MET A 75 -2.87 9.09 -2.54
CA MET A 75 -2.17 9.14 -1.26
C MET A 75 -3.07 8.82 -0.05
N PRO A 76 -4.33 9.31 0.04
CA PRO A 76 -5.26 8.92 1.10
C PRO A 76 -5.54 7.42 1.17
N ALA A 77 -5.81 6.75 0.05
CA ALA A 77 -6.04 5.32 0.02
C ALA A 77 -4.75 4.53 0.30
N ALA A 78 -3.61 4.94 -0.26
CA ALA A 78 -2.31 4.31 -0.05
C ALA A 78 -1.96 4.24 1.44
N ARG A 79 -2.17 5.35 2.16
CA ARG A 79 -2.01 5.44 3.62
C ARG A 79 -2.87 4.41 4.35
N LYS A 80 -4.13 4.26 3.95
CA LYS A 80 -5.07 3.33 4.58
C LYS A 80 -4.69 1.88 4.32
N VAL A 81 -4.31 1.54 3.09
CA VAL A 81 -3.94 0.19 2.64
C VAL A 81 -2.59 -0.23 3.21
N ALA A 82 -1.55 0.57 3.03
CA ALA A 82 -0.18 0.26 3.47
C ALA A 82 0.04 0.41 4.98
N GLY A 83 -0.91 1.01 5.70
CA GLY A 83 -0.80 1.19 7.14
C GLY A 83 0.02 2.42 7.54
N PHE A 84 0.14 3.44 6.68
CA PHE A 84 0.74 4.71 7.07
C PHE A 84 -0.31 5.67 7.64
N VAL A 85 -0.01 6.28 8.77
CA VAL A 85 -0.75 7.41 9.33
C VAL A 85 0.21 8.57 9.31
N ALA A 86 -0.07 9.64 8.58
CA ALA A 86 0.69 10.87 8.74
C ALA A 86 0.08 11.63 9.94
N PRO A 87 0.68 11.59 11.14
CA PRO A 87 0.19 12.44 12.21
C PRO A 87 0.49 13.87 11.76
N LYS A 88 -0.47 14.79 11.90
CA LYS A 88 -0.20 16.21 11.65
C LYS A 88 1.03 16.59 12.49
N ALA A 89 2.07 17.09 11.80
CA ALA A 89 3.32 17.64 12.34
C ALA A 89 4.51 16.71 12.67
N THR A 90 4.43 15.37 12.74
CA THR A 90 5.63 14.55 13.09
C THR A 90 6.30 13.87 11.90
N LEU A 91 5.57 13.24 10.99
CA LEU A 91 6.14 12.50 9.84
C LEU A 91 5.40 12.84 8.55
N ALA A 92 6.15 13.27 7.54
CA ALA A 92 5.58 13.79 6.30
C ALA A 92 5.44 12.72 5.21
N CYS A 93 6.41 11.81 5.13
CA CYS A 93 6.55 10.87 4.03
C CYS A 93 6.34 9.43 4.54
N PRO A 94 5.65 8.54 3.80
CA PRO A 94 5.63 7.11 4.10
C PRO A 94 6.97 6.42 3.78
N TYR A 95 7.78 6.97 2.87
CA TYR A 95 9.00 6.29 2.43
C TYR A 95 10.26 6.72 3.19
N CYS A 96 10.26 7.94 3.74
CA CYS A 96 11.41 8.57 4.39
C CYS A 96 11.08 9.00 5.81
N LYS A 97 12.08 9.05 6.70
CA LYS A 97 11.93 9.47 8.09
C LYS A 97 11.91 10.99 8.29
N CYS A 98 11.51 11.75 7.26
CA CYS A 98 11.43 13.19 7.37
C CYS A 98 10.15 13.64 8.08
N SER A 99 10.31 14.67 8.92
CA SER A 99 9.20 15.41 9.50
C SER A 99 8.72 16.52 8.56
N TYR A 100 7.55 17.09 8.86
CA TYR A 100 7.04 18.24 8.11
C TYR A 100 7.94 19.47 8.23
N ALA A 101 8.62 19.65 9.37
CA ALA A 101 9.54 20.76 9.60
C ALA A 101 10.77 20.69 8.69
N GLN A 102 11.22 19.47 8.35
CA GLN A 102 12.41 19.24 7.54
C GLN A 102 12.15 19.29 6.03
N LEU A 103 10.89 19.35 5.58
CA LEU A 103 10.58 19.32 4.14
C LEU A 103 11.19 20.49 3.35
N SER A 104 11.47 21.60 4.03
CA SER A 104 12.11 22.79 3.44
C SER A 104 13.63 22.80 3.59
N ASP A 105 14.21 21.81 4.26
CA ASP A 105 15.65 21.70 4.44
C ASP A 105 16.31 21.36 3.11
N ARG A 106 17.42 22.03 2.78
CA ARG A 106 18.15 21.79 1.52
C ARG A 106 18.57 20.34 1.36
N ASP A 107 19.08 19.73 2.42
CA ASP A 107 19.48 18.32 2.40
C ASP A 107 18.33 17.39 1.98
N MET A 108 17.10 17.69 2.42
CA MET A 108 15.93 16.90 2.03
C MET A 108 15.55 17.11 0.57
N ILE A 109 15.67 18.35 0.07
CA ILE A 109 15.42 18.72 -1.33
C ILE A 109 16.44 18.05 -2.26
N ASP A 110 17.71 18.01 -1.84
CA ASP A 110 18.82 17.39 -2.56
C ASP A 110 18.82 15.85 -2.45
N GLY A 111 17.84 15.27 -1.73
CA GLY A 111 17.60 13.84 -1.67
C GLY A 111 18.36 13.11 -0.56
N HIS A 112 19.00 13.83 0.36
CA HIS A 112 19.67 13.28 1.54
C HIS A 112 18.69 12.98 2.67
N PHE A 113 17.78 12.05 2.43
CA PHE A 113 16.83 11.58 3.43
C PHE A 113 17.11 10.15 3.89
N GLU A 114 16.92 9.89 5.18
CA GLU A 114 16.93 8.53 5.71
C GLU A 114 15.66 7.78 5.27
N ARG A 115 15.86 6.63 4.61
CA ARG A 115 14.77 5.76 4.18
C ARG A 115 14.25 4.92 5.34
N ARG A 116 12.95 4.64 5.35
CA ARG A 116 12.44 3.56 6.21
C ARG A 116 12.87 2.22 5.65
N SER A 117 13.24 1.30 6.56
CA SER A 117 13.49 -0.08 6.18
C SER A 117 12.21 -0.93 6.30
N PRO A 118 12.08 -2.01 5.51
CA PRO A 118 10.94 -2.92 5.62
C PRO A 118 10.86 -3.62 6.98
N ALA A 119 12.02 -3.93 7.58
CA ALA A 119 12.11 -4.57 8.89
C ALA A 119 11.60 -3.64 10.01
N GLU A 120 12.03 -2.38 9.99
CA GLU A 120 11.55 -1.35 10.92
C GLU A 120 10.04 -1.14 10.79
N TRP A 121 9.52 -1.04 9.56
CA TRP A 121 8.09 -0.89 9.33
C TRP A 121 7.29 -2.05 9.94
N ARG A 122 7.72 -3.29 9.71
CA ARG A 122 7.08 -4.49 10.25
C ARG A 122 7.11 -4.49 11.77
N ALA A 123 8.26 -4.18 12.37
CA ALA A 123 8.39 -4.10 13.83
C ALA A 123 7.44 -3.05 14.43
N GLN A 124 7.37 -1.86 13.85
CA GLN A 124 6.48 -0.79 14.29
C GLN A 124 4.99 -1.15 14.12
N ALA A 125 4.64 -1.77 13.00
CA ALA A 125 3.28 -2.22 12.74
C ALA A 125 2.83 -3.34 13.69
N GLU A 126 3.72 -4.28 14.01
CA GLU A 126 3.45 -5.37 14.94
C GLU A 126 3.33 -4.86 16.39
N ALA A 127 4.24 -3.96 16.80
CA ALA A 127 4.13 -3.27 18.09
C ALA A 127 2.78 -2.55 18.22
N TYR A 128 2.33 -1.87 17.16
CA TYR A 128 1.01 -1.27 17.13
C TYR A 128 -0.13 -2.31 17.22
N ARG A 129 0.02 -3.46 16.55
CA ARG A 129 -1.01 -4.53 16.51
C ARG A 129 -1.28 -5.08 17.91
N ILE A 130 -0.25 -5.37 18.69
CA ILE A 130 -0.36 -5.98 20.02
C ILE A 130 -0.54 -4.95 21.16
N ALA A 131 -0.29 -3.67 20.89
CA ALA A 131 -0.41 -2.59 21.86
C ALA A 131 -1.85 -2.32 22.35
N SER A 132 -1.96 -1.81 23.58
CA SER A 132 -3.22 -1.31 24.15
C SER A 132 -3.74 -0.07 23.38
N PRO A 133 -5.03 0.30 23.51
CA PRO A 133 -5.57 1.46 22.81
C PRO A 133 -4.83 2.79 23.06
N SER A 134 -4.38 3.04 24.30
CA SER A 134 -3.59 4.23 24.65
C SER A 134 -2.20 4.19 24.02
N GLU A 135 -1.55 3.02 24.06
CA GLU A 135 -0.22 2.82 23.50
C GLU A 135 -0.23 2.93 21.97
N ARG A 136 -1.28 2.43 21.31
CA ARG A 136 -1.51 2.60 19.87
C ARG A 136 -1.53 4.06 19.44
N LEU A 137 -2.07 4.95 20.28
CA LEU A 137 -2.09 6.39 19.98
C LEU A 137 -0.68 6.99 20.04
N ARG A 138 0.12 6.58 21.03
CA ARG A 138 1.53 6.97 21.16
C ARG A 138 2.35 6.48 19.98
N LEU A 139 2.31 5.18 19.68
CA LEU A 139 3.04 4.55 18.57
C LEU A 139 2.68 5.16 17.21
N LYS A 140 1.39 5.47 16.98
CA LYS A 140 0.96 6.18 15.77
C LYS A 140 1.62 7.55 15.64
N LYS A 141 1.70 8.30 16.74
CA LYS A 141 2.27 9.65 16.74
C LYS A 141 3.78 9.63 16.50
N GLU A 142 4.46 8.67 17.11
CA GLU A 142 5.92 8.51 17.05
C GLU A 142 6.38 7.92 15.72
N ASN A 143 5.79 6.78 15.30
CA ASN A 143 6.27 6.00 14.17
C ASN A 143 5.52 6.28 12.86
N GLY A 144 4.29 6.80 12.95
CA GLY A 144 3.43 7.02 11.76
C GLY A 144 2.95 5.72 11.11
N VAL A 145 3.07 4.58 11.79
CA VAL A 145 2.71 3.26 11.25
C VAL A 145 1.58 2.64 12.09
N LYS A 146 0.64 2.00 11.40
CA LYS A 146 -0.41 1.12 11.95
C LYS A 146 -0.35 -0.23 11.24
N TRP A 147 -1.07 -1.20 11.78
CA TRP A 147 -1.22 -2.50 11.14
C TRP A 147 -1.84 -2.41 9.74
N SER A 148 -1.32 -3.25 8.84
CA SER A 148 -1.87 -3.52 7.51
C SER A 148 -1.93 -5.03 7.29
N GLU A 149 -3.05 -5.53 6.81
CA GLU A 149 -3.23 -6.94 6.46
C GLU A 149 -2.20 -7.41 5.41
N LEU A 150 -1.72 -6.51 4.54
CA LEU A 150 -0.70 -6.85 3.55
C LEU A 150 0.62 -7.29 4.19
N LEU A 151 0.90 -6.91 5.45
CA LEU A 151 2.11 -7.34 6.15
C LEU A 151 2.10 -8.84 6.52
N ARG A 152 0.96 -9.52 6.41
CA ARG A 152 0.90 -10.98 6.53
C ARG A 152 1.60 -11.68 5.37
N LEU A 153 1.67 -11.04 4.20
CA LEU A 153 2.40 -11.57 3.04
C LEU A 153 3.92 -11.44 3.30
N PRO A 154 4.69 -12.54 3.36
CA PRO A 154 6.09 -12.50 3.77
C PRO A 154 6.99 -11.63 2.88
N TYR A 155 6.65 -11.54 1.60
CA TYR A 155 7.37 -10.77 0.59
C TYR A 155 6.95 -9.30 0.51
N TRP A 156 5.86 -8.90 1.17
CA TRP A 156 5.30 -7.56 1.01
C TRP A 156 6.20 -6.49 1.64
N ASP A 157 6.65 -5.55 0.81
CA ASP A 157 7.45 -4.40 1.22
C ASP A 157 6.66 -3.09 1.01
N PRO A 158 6.09 -2.48 2.08
CA PRO A 158 5.30 -1.26 1.96
C PRO A 158 6.12 -0.07 1.45
N THR A 159 7.46 -0.09 1.59
CA THR A 159 8.36 0.99 1.17
C THR A 159 8.64 0.98 -0.34
N ARG A 160 8.33 -0.13 -1.03
CA ARG A 160 8.58 -0.34 -2.46
C ARG A 160 7.31 -0.64 -3.25
N PHE A 161 6.35 -1.34 -2.64
CA PHE A 161 5.16 -1.84 -3.31
C PHE A 161 3.94 -0.93 -3.15
N THR A 162 4.06 0.15 -2.37
CA THR A 162 3.09 1.24 -2.40
C THR A 162 3.60 2.30 -3.37
N VAL A 163 2.94 2.45 -4.52
CA VAL A 163 3.41 3.37 -5.58
C VAL A 163 2.73 4.73 -5.44
N VAL A 164 3.49 5.79 -5.69
CA VAL A 164 2.93 7.15 -5.78
C VAL A 164 2.16 7.28 -7.09
N ASP A 165 0.87 7.55 -7.00
CA ASP A 165 0.04 7.83 -8.16
C ASP A 165 0.42 9.17 -8.80
N ALA A 166 1.03 9.09 -9.98
CA ALA A 166 1.48 10.25 -10.75
C ALA A 166 0.32 11.16 -11.16
N MET A 167 -0.87 10.62 -11.47
CA MET A 167 -1.99 11.44 -11.90
C MET A 167 -2.46 12.34 -10.75
N HIS A 168 -2.74 11.76 -9.59
CA HIS A 168 -3.28 12.53 -8.46
C HIS A 168 -2.22 13.33 -7.72
N ASN A 169 -1.00 12.82 -7.58
CA ASN A 169 0.06 13.51 -6.84
C ASN A 169 0.76 14.57 -7.73
N LEU A 170 1.26 14.17 -8.90
CA LEU A 170 2.04 15.06 -9.75
C LEU A 170 1.15 15.99 -10.59
N LEU A 171 0.26 15.44 -11.41
CA LEU A 171 -0.51 16.24 -12.39
C LEU A 171 -1.59 17.09 -11.70
N LEU A 172 -2.47 16.43 -10.93
CA LEU A 172 -3.60 17.09 -10.27
C LEU A 172 -3.23 17.75 -8.93
N GLY A 173 -2.10 17.36 -8.34
CA GLY A 173 -1.58 17.92 -7.10
C GLY A 173 -0.56 19.03 -7.37
N LEU A 174 0.69 18.65 -7.63
CA LEU A 174 1.82 19.57 -7.70
C LEU A 174 1.72 20.57 -8.87
N ILE A 175 1.51 20.07 -10.11
CA ILE A 175 1.45 20.93 -11.30
C ILE A 175 0.26 21.89 -11.19
N GLN A 176 -0.92 21.37 -10.82
CA GLN A 176 -2.09 22.21 -10.62
C GLN A 176 -1.85 23.29 -9.56
N HIS A 177 -1.23 22.95 -8.43
CA HIS A 177 -0.91 23.91 -7.38
C HIS A 177 0.04 24.99 -7.88
N HIS A 178 1.14 24.59 -8.53
CA HIS A 178 2.12 25.54 -9.06
C HIS A 178 1.49 26.52 -10.06
N VAL A 179 0.73 26.01 -11.03
CA VAL A 179 0.13 26.86 -12.07
C VAL A 179 -0.95 27.80 -11.52
N ARG A 180 -1.65 27.43 -10.44
CA ARG A 180 -2.81 28.20 -9.93
C ARG A 180 -2.53 29.03 -8.68
N LYS A 181 -1.47 28.74 -7.94
CA LYS A 181 -1.27 29.29 -6.58
C LYS A 181 0.15 29.80 -6.30
N VAL A 182 1.11 29.51 -7.16
CA VAL A 182 2.47 30.06 -7.11
C VAL A 182 2.58 31.11 -8.20
#